data_AF-A0A2E0GAQ4-F1
#
_entry.id   AF-A0A2E0GAQ4-F1
#
_cell.length_a   1.000
_cell.length_b   1.000
_cell.length_c   1.000
_cell.angle_alpha   90.00
_cell.angle_beta   90.00
_cell.angle_gamma   90.00
#
_symmetry.space_group_name_H-M   'P 1'
#
loop_
_entity.id
_entity.type
_entity.pdbx_description
1 polymer ?
#
loop_
_entity_poly.entity_id
_entity_poly.type
_entity_poly.pdbx_seq_one_letter_code
_entity_poly.pdbx_strand_id
1 'polypeptide(L)'
;MKYQKKIHKNILDNTKSLREEAAIVFKTLRDNLCETLESYEKNQSNADKKFHVNEWIRNEGGGGISSILRGSIIEKAGVHLSTVYGQLPSGALNDQKSKESDFWASGISVIIHPQSPFIPSAHLNLRMIVTDKYWFGGGADLTPMLKIKR
;
A
#
# COMPACT_ATOMS: atom_id res chain seq x y z
N MET A 1 25.10 12.25 -20.33
CA MET A 1 23.62 12.06 -20.41
C MET A 1 23.19 10.69 -20.94
N LYS A 2 23.69 10.19 -22.09
CA LYS A 2 23.28 8.86 -22.63
C LYS A 2 23.58 7.67 -21.70
N TYR A 3 24.66 7.73 -20.94
CA TYR A 3 25.10 6.66 -20.03
C TYR A 3 24.14 6.44 -18.83
N GLN A 4 23.66 7.52 -18.20
CA GLN A 4 22.73 7.43 -17.07
C GLN A 4 21.36 6.89 -17.48
N LYS A 5 20.84 7.27 -18.65
CA LYS A 5 19.61 6.68 -19.21
C LYS A 5 19.74 5.16 -19.44
N LYS A 6 20.94 4.69 -19.84
CA LYS A 6 21.21 3.25 -20.03
C LYS A 6 21.23 2.47 -18.71
N ILE A 7 21.82 3.03 -17.64
CA ILE A 7 21.81 2.43 -16.31
C ILE A 7 20.38 2.34 -15.76
N HIS A 8 19.61 3.41 -15.90
CA HIS A 8 18.24 3.49 -15.41
C HIS A 8 17.33 2.44 -16.07
N LYS A 9 17.36 2.33 -17.40
CA LYS A 9 16.63 1.29 -18.13
C LYS A 9 17.03 -0.13 -17.69
N ASN A 10 18.33 -0.36 -17.51
CA ASN A 10 18.86 -1.64 -17.06
C ASN A 10 18.33 -2.04 -15.68
N ILE A 11 18.13 -1.10 -14.75
CA ILE A 11 17.58 -1.40 -13.42
C ILE A 11 16.10 -1.73 -13.49
N LEU A 12 15.30 -1.01 -14.27
CA LEU A 12 13.88 -1.32 -14.45
C LEU A 12 13.65 -2.70 -15.10
N ASP A 13 14.53 -3.07 -16.05
CA ASP A 13 14.52 -4.36 -16.71
C ASP A 13 14.95 -5.48 -15.74
N ASN A 14 16.06 -5.31 -15.02
CA ASN A 14 16.58 -6.32 -14.08
C ASN A 14 15.69 -6.54 -12.86
N THR A 15 14.93 -5.52 -12.44
CA THR A 15 14.02 -5.62 -11.29
C THR A 15 12.63 -6.13 -11.66
N LYS A 16 12.35 -6.46 -12.93
CA LYS A 16 11.01 -6.87 -13.37
C LYS A 16 10.41 -7.99 -12.52
N SER A 17 11.14 -9.09 -12.36
CA SER A 17 10.68 -10.24 -11.55
C SER A 17 10.41 -9.85 -10.10
N LEU A 18 11.31 -9.05 -9.50
CA LEU A 18 11.18 -8.59 -8.12
C LEU A 18 9.97 -7.67 -7.92
N ARG A 19 9.69 -6.80 -8.90
CA ARG A 19 8.52 -5.90 -8.90
C ARG A 19 7.21 -6.68 -9.01
N GLU A 20 7.17 -7.68 -9.89
CA GLU A 20 6.02 -8.56 -10.06
C GLU A 20 5.74 -9.36 -8.78
N GLU A 21 6.78 -9.94 -8.19
CA GLU A 21 6.67 -10.66 -6.91
C GLU A 21 6.19 -9.76 -5.77
N ALA A 22 6.79 -8.56 -5.62
CA ALA A 22 6.39 -7.60 -4.59
C ALA A 22 4.91 -7.18 -4.75
N ALA A 23 4.46 -6.91 -5.97
CA ALA A 23 3.06 -6.56 -6.22
C ALA A 23 2.10 -7.71 -5.88
N ILE A 24 2.48 -8.95 -6.16
CA ILE A 24 1.71 -10.14 -5.75
C ILE A 24 1.65 -10.24 -4.24
N VAL A 25 2.79 -10.10 -3.53
CA VAL A 25 2.83 -10.16 -2.07
C VAL A 25 1.94 -9.09 -1.44
N PHE A 26 2.00 -7.85 -1.92
CA PHE A 26 1.15 -6.77 -1.40
C PHE A 26 -0.34 -7.01 -1.67
N LYS A 27 -0.67 -7.55 -2.85
CA LYS A 27 -2.05 -7.93 -3.17
C LYS A 27 -2.56 -9.04 -2.26
N THR A 28 -1.80 -10.11 -2.10
CA THR A 28 -2.14 -11.23 -1.21
C THR A 28 -2.31 -10.77 0.23
N LEU A 29 -1.43 -9.89 0.72
CA LEU A 29 -1.57 -9.32 2.06
C LEU A 29 -2.84 -8.49 2.21
N ARG A 30 -3.18 -7.66 1.20
CA ARG A 30 -4.43 -6.89 1.18
C ARG A 30 -5.64 -7.80 1.21
N ASP A 31 -5.66 -8.84 0.37
CA ASP A 31 -6.77 -9.79 0.28
C ASP A 31 -6.97 -10.53 1.62
N ASN A 32 -5.87 -11.04 2.21
CA ASN A 32 -5.90 -11.73 3.51
C ASN A 32 -6.37 -10.82 4.67
N LEU A 33 -5.92 -9.56 4.69
CA LEU A 33 -6.35 -8.60 5.70
C LEU A 33 -7.83 -8.27 5.57
N CYS A 34 -8.34 -8.09 4.35
CA CYS A 34 -9.76 -7.84 4.13
C CYS A 34 -10.60 -9.02 4.62
N GLU A 35 -10.26 -10.25 4.21
CA GLU A 35 -10.97 -11.47 4.63
C GLU A 35 -10.95 -11.64 6.16
N THR A 36 -9.79 -11.42 6.79
CA THR A 36 -9.63 -11.53 8.24
C THR A 36 -10.53 -10.53 8.96
N LEU A 37 -10.56 -9.27 8.54
CA LEU A 37 -11.36 -8.23 9.18
C LEU A 37 -12.87 -8.45 8.99
N GLU A 38 -13.30 -8.92 7.81
CA GLU A 38 -14.70 -9.33 7.57
C GLU A 38 -15.11 -10.53 8.44
N SER A 39 -14.20 -11.48 8.66
CA SER A 39 -14.47 -12.64 9.52
C SER A 39 -14.77 -12.24 10.96
N TYR A 40 -14.07 -11.23 11.49
CA TYR A 40 -14.34 -10.69 12.82
C TYR A 40 -15.73 -10.04 12.88
N GLU A 41 -16.10 -9.22 11.90
CA GLU A 41 -17.43 -8.59 11.83
C GLU A 41 -18.57 -9.62 11.80
N LYS A 42 -18.41 -10.68 11.01
CA LYS A 42 -19.39 -11.76 10.86
C LYS A 42 -19.60 -12.55 12.16
N ASN A 43 -18.55 -12.75 12.95
CA ASN A 43 -18.64 -13.52 14.19
C ASN A 43 -19.36 -12.80 15.33
N GLN A 44 -19.45 -11.47 15.28
CA GLN A 44 -20.02 -10.65 16.37
C GLN A 44 -21.42 -10.11 16.06
N SER A 45 -21.79 -10.01 14.79
CA SER A 45 -23.09 -9.48 14.38
C SER A 45 -23.76 -10.35 13.31
N ASN A 46 -25.09 -10.39 13.31
CA ASN A 46 -25.86 -11.01 12.23
C ASN A 46 -25.81 -10.21 10.91
N ALA A 47 -25.08 -9.08 10.87
CA ALA A 47 -24.94 -8.25 9.69
C ALA A 47 -23.62 -8.59 8.98
N ASP A 48 -23.71 -9.03 7.72
CA ASP A 48 -22.57 -9.34 6.86
C ASP A 48 -21.90 -8.04 6.37
N LYS A 49 -21.08 -7.42 7.23
CA LYS A 49 -20.34 -6.19 6.92
C LYS A 49 -19.09 -6.54 6.11
N LYS A 50 -19.05 -6.06 4.87
CA LYS A 50 -17.98 -6.30 3.90
C LYS A 50 -17.26 -5.02 3.49
N PHE A 51 -16.06 -5.17 2.97
CA PHE A 51 -15.34 -4.10 2.31
C PHE A 51 -16.08 -3.64 1.06
N HIS A 52 -16.29 -2.33 0.96
CA HIS A 52 -16.59 -1.69 -0.30
C HIS A 52 -15.28 -1.49 -1.07
N VAL A 53 -15.14 -2.21 -2.17
CA VAL A 53 -13.93 -2.23 -3.01
C VAL A 53 -14.15 -1.34 -4.23
N ASN A 54 -13.22 -0.43 -4.47
CA ASN A 54 -13.20 0.44 -5.64
C ASN A 54 -11.83 0.39 -6.32
N GLU A 55 -11.81 -0.08 -7.56
CA GLU A 55 -10.61 -0.10 -8.40
C GLU A 55 -10.51 1.20 -9.19
N TRP A 56 -9.29 1.70 -9.34
CA TRP A 56 -9.04 2.93 -10.08
C TRP A 56 -7.76 2.81 -10.89
N ILE A 57 -7.73 3.57 -11.99
CA ILE A 57 -6.62 3.62 -12.92
C ILE A 57 -6.06 5.03 -12.90
N ARG A 58 -4.73 5.16 -12.98
CA ARG A 58 -4.06 6.44 -13.12
C ARG A 58 -3.78 6.70 -14.59
N ASN A 59 -4.20 7.85 -15.12
CA ASN A 59 -3.97 8.22 -16.52
C ASN A 59 -2.48 8.19 -16.92
N GLU A 60 -1.59 8.46 -15.99
CA GLU A 60 -0.13 8.50 -16.20
C GLU A 60 0.55 7.12 -16.07
N GLY A 61 -0.19 6.08 -15.65
CA GLY A 61 0.30 4.71 -15.54
C GLY A 61 -0.01 4.02 -14.21
N GLY A 62 -0.51 2.79 -14.31
CA GLY A 62 -0.88 1.95 -13.18
C GLY A 62 -2.23 2.30 -12.57
N GLY A 63 -2.38 2.09 -11.27
CA GLY A 63 -3.65 2.25 -10.56
C GLY A 63 -3.61 1.67 -9.16
N GLY A 64 -4.78 1.32 -8.63
CA GLY A 64 -4.89 0.72 -7.32
C GLY A 64 -6.29 0.24 -6.97
N ILE A 65 -6.39 -0.32 -5.76
CA ILE A 65 -7.61 -0.84 -5.17
C ILE A 65 -7.79 -0.15 -3.83
N SER A 66 -8.90 0.56 -3.67
CA SER A 66 -9.33 1.12 -2.40
C SER A 66 -10.36 0.20 -1.77
N SER A 67 -10.13 -0.23 -0.52
CA SER A 67 -11.08 -1.07 0.21
C SER A 67 -11.42 -0.37 1.51
N ILE A 68 -12.71 -0.05 1.71
CA ILE A 68 -13.21 0.56 2.93
C ILE A 68 -14.24 -0.34 3.60
N LEU A 69 -14.03 -0.68 4.87
CA LEU A 69 -14.99 -1.39 5.71
C LEU A 69 -15.53 -0.43 6.77
N ARG A 70 -16.83 -0.55 7.06
CA ARG A 70 -17.49 0.03 8.25
C ARG A 70 -18.40 -1.02 8.87
N GLY A 71 -18.19 -1.30 10.14
CA GLY A 71 -18.86 -2.39 10.85
C GLY A 71 -19.12 -2.09 12.33
N SER A 72 -19.40 -3.17 13.06
CA SER A 72 -19.79 -3.19 14.46
C SER A 72 -18.61 -3.43 15.41
N ILE A 73 -17.55 -4.09 14.97
CA ILE A 73 -16.28 -4.19 15.73
C ILE A 73 -15.29 -3.12 15.26
N ILE A 74 -15.24 -2.90 13.96
CA ILE A 74 -14.35 -2.00 13.24
C ILE A 74 -15.19 -0.82 12.80
N GLU A 75 -15.03 0.32 13.47
CA GLU A 75 -15.75 1.55 13.11
C GLU A 75 -15.42 1.95 11.67
N LYS A 76 -14.14 1.85 11.32
CA LYS A 76 -13.64 2.05 9.96
C LYS A 76 -12.31 1.35 9.74
N ALA A 77 -12.18 0.63 8.64
CA ALA A 77 -10.87 0.20 8.14
C ALA A 77 -10.69 0.63 6.68
N GLY A 78 -9.47 1.03 6.35
CA GLY A 78 -8.99 1.24 5.00
C GLY A 78 -7.85 0.29 4.71
N VAL A 79 -7.98 -0.54 3.66
CA VAL A 79 -6.93 -1.44 3.18
C VAL A 79 -6.73 -1.14 1.70
N HIS A 80 -5.66 -0.41 1.40
CA HIS A 80 -5.41 0.15 0.08
C HIS A 80 -4.20 -0.52 -0.56
N LEU A 81 -4.31 -0.86 -1.83
CA LEU A 81 -3.22 -1.35 -2.67
C LEU A 81 -3.02 -0.36 -3.81
N SER A 82 -1.77 -0.09 -4.17
CA SER A 82 -1.46 0.67 -5.38
C SER A 82 -0.24 0.10 -6.07
N THR A 83 -0.25 0.14 -7.40
CA THR A 83 0.90 -0.09 -8.26
C THR A 83 0.87 0.96 -9.35
N VAL A 84 1.79 1.91 -9.28
CA VAL A 84 1.86 3.06 -10.17
C VAL A 84 3.21 3.13 -10.85
N TYR A 85 3.23 3.66 -12.06
CA TYR A 85 4.44 3.86 -12.84
C TYR A 85 4.24 5.05 -13.78
N GLY A 86 5.31 5.54 -14.35
CA GLY A 86 5.29 6.70 -15.25
C GLY A 86 6.57 7.51 -15.10
N GLN A 87 6.50 8.78 -15.46
CA GLN A 87 7.63 9.70 -15.33
C GLN A 87 7.57 10.47 -14.00
N LEU A 88 8.72 10.61 -13.35
CA LEU A 88 8.83 11.48 -12.18
C LEU A 88 8.69 12.95 -12.62
N PRO A 89 7.91 13.77 -11.88
CA PRO A 89 7.88 15.20 -12.13
C PRO A 89 9.24 15.82 -11.83
N SER A 90 9.59 16.88 -12.56
CA SER A 90 10.83 17.62 -12.37
C SER A 90 10.96 18.10 -10.93
N GLY A 91 12.06 17.73 -10.26
CA GLY A 91 12.33 18.10 -8.86
C GLY A 91 11.80 17.11 -7.81
N ALA A 92 11.19 15.99 -8.20
CA ALA A 92 10.75 14.94 -7.26
C ALA A 92 11.92 14.27 -6.50
N LEU A 93 13.12 14.35 -7.05
CA LEU A 93 14.36 13.96 -6.38
C LEU A 93 15.13 15.26 -6.10
N ASN A 94 15.67 15.42 -4.89
CA ASN A 94 16.50 16.55 -4.46
C ASN A 94 17.81 16.71 -5.28
N ASP A 95 17.99 15.93 -6.33
CA ASP A 95 19.12 15.98 -7.23
C ASP A 95 18.70 16.71 -8.52
N GLN A 96 19.37 17.83 -8.83
CA GLN A 96 19.16 18.68 -10.02
C GLN A 96 19.32 17.93 -11.37
N LYS A 97 19.65 16.63 -11.33
CA LYS A 97 19.82 15.73 -12.47
C LYS A 97 18.54 14.96 -12.84
N SER A 98 17.46 15.08 -12.07
CA SER A 98 16.18 14.40 -12.30
C SER A 98 15.37 15.02 -13.46
N LYS A 99 15.97 15.03 -14.66
CA LYS A 99 15.19 15.18 -15.91
C LYS A 99 14.59 13.82 -16.25
N GLU A 100 13.27 13.72 -16.23
CA GLU A 100 12.46 12.65 -16.85
C GLU A 100 13.04 11.23 -16.62
N SER A 101 13.06 10.81 -15.35
CA SER A 101 13.33 9.40 -15.01
C SER A 101 12.01 8.66 -14.85
N ASP A 102 11.90 7.49 -15.46
CA ASP A 102 10.78 6.60 -15.25
C ASP A 102 10.83 6.08 -13.80
N PHE A 103 9.68 5.69 -13.27
CA PHE A 103 9.61 5.04 -11.98
C PHE A 103 8.53 3.97 -11.98
N TRP A 104 8.66 3.08 -11.01
CA TRP A 104 7.65 2.14 -10.61
C TRP A 104 7.57 2.12 -9.09
N ALA A 105 6.35 2.08 -8.55
CA ALA A 105 6.12 1.91 -7.13
C ALA A 105 4.91 1.02 -6.90
N SER A 106 5.00 0.13 -5.93
CA SER A 106 3.86 -0.64 -5.44
C SER A 106 3.87 -0.68 -3.93
N GLY A 107 2.69 -0.75 -3.33
CA GLY A 107 2.58 -0.83 -1.88
C GLY A 107 1.17 -1.00 -1.38
N ILE A 108 1.10 -1.39 -0.11
CA ILE A 108 -0.10 -1.52 0.68
C ILE A 108 -0.08 -0.49 1.81
N SER A 109 -1.23 0.14 2.06
CA SER A 109 -1.43 1.06 3.17
C SER A 109 -2.71 0.68 3.91
N VAL A 110 -2.60 0.54 5.22
CA VAL A 110 -3.65 0.01 6.09
C VAL A 110 -3.85 0.95 7.27
N ILE A 111 -5.11 1.26 7.56
CA ILE A 111 -5.51 1.92 8.80
C ILE A 111 -6.77 1.25 9.33
N ILE A 112 -6.78 0.96 10.63
CA ILE A 112 -7.89 0.26 11.29
C ILE A 112 -8.26 1.04 12.55
N HIS A 113 -9.52 1.43 12.65
CA HIS A 113 -10.14 2.04 13.82
C HIS A 113 -11.21 1.10 14.37
N PRO A 114 -10.93 0.40 15.47
CA PRO A 114 -11.95 -0.35 16.21
C PRO A 114 -12.98 0.56 16.87
N GLN A 115 -14.22 0.08 17.03
CA GLN A 115 -15.27 0.71 17.83
C GLN A 115 -14.91 0.75 19.32
N SER A 116 -14.28 -0.31 19.82
CA SER A 116 -13.95 -0.44 21.24
C SER A 116 -12.64 0.28 21.58
N PRO A 117 -12.60 1.18 22.58
CA PRO A 117 -11.38 1.85 23.01
C PRO A 117 -10.36 0.90 23.68
N PHE A 118 -10.77 -0.34 23.98
CA PHE A 118 -9.89 -1.39 24.49
C PHE A 118 -9.08 -2.10 23.40
N ILE A 119 -9.40 -1.86 22.12
CA ILE A 119 -8.66 -2.39 20.99
C ILE A 119 -7.87 -1.22 20.38
N PRO A 120 -6.53 -1.30 20.24
CA PRO A 120 -5.75 -0.23 19.66
C PRO A 120 -6.10 -0.01 18.19
N SER A 121 -6.02 1.24 17.74
CA SER A 121 -5.95 1.50 16.29
C SER A 121 -4.64 0.94 15.74
N ALA A 122 -4.65 0.51 14.49
CA ALA A 122 -3.47 -0.06 13.83
C ALA A 122 -3.20 0.63 12.51
N HIS A 123 -1.92 0.80 12.20
CA HIS A 123 -1.46 1.30 10.92
C HIS A 123 -0.34 0.41 10.38
N LEU A 124 -0.34 0.19 9.07
CA LEU A 124 0.72 -0.50 8.34
C LEU A 124 0.91 0.14 6.97
N ASN A 125 2.16 0.37 6.61
CA ASN A 125 2.53 0.74 5.26
C ASN A 125 3.71 -0.12 4.81
N LEU A 126 3.60 -0.81 3.68
CA LEU A 126 4.71 -1.50 3.04
C LEU A 126 4.76 -1.09 1.57
N ARG A 127 5.94 -0.77 1.07
CA ARG A 127 6.12 -0.31 -0.31
C ARG A 127 7.48 -0.68 -0.87
N MET A 128 7.52 -0.83 -2.19
CA MET A 128 8.71 -0.95 -2.99
C MET A 128 8.72 0.19 -4.01
N ILE A 129 9.86 0.86 -4.15
CA ILE A 129 10.04 1.94 -5.13
C ILE A 129 11.25 1.61 -5.99
N VAL A 130 11.11 1.78 -7.31
CA VAL A 130 12.15 1.57 -8.31
C VAL A 130 12.25 2.81 -9.20
N THR A 131 13.46 3.36 -9.26
CA THR A 131 13.84 4.53 -10.05
C THR A 131 15.21 4.24 -10.69
N ASP A 132 16.22 5.08 -10.47
CA ASP A 132 17.63 4.76 -10.73
C ASP A 132 18.25 3.86 -9.65
N LYS A 133 17.54 3.66 -8.54
CA LYS A 133 17.81 2.66 -7.50
C LYS A 133 16.49 2.01 -7.10
N TYR A 134 16.56 0.88 -6.41
CA TYR A 134 15.38 0.26 -5.80
C TYR A 134 15.57 0.06 -4.31
N TRP A 135 14.46 0.14 -3.57
CA TRP A 135 14.43 -0.07 -2.12
C TRP A 135 13.03 -0.45 -1.66
N PHE A 136 12.98 -1.13 -0.51
CA PHE A 136 11.76 -1.39 0.23
C PHE A 136 11.69 -0.45 1.44
N GLY A 137 10.49 -0.04 1.80
CA GLY A 137 10.26 0.74 3.00
C GLY A 137 8.89 0.45 3.59
N GLY A 138 8.75 0.69 4.88
CA GLY A 138 7.51 0.43 5.56
C GLY A 138 7.65 0.29 7.06
N GLY A 139 6.56 -0.13 7.68
CA GLY A 139 6.45 -0.35 9.11
C GLY A 139 5.00 -0.65 9.50
N ALA A 140 4.84 -1.08 10.73
CA ALA A 140 3.55 -1.25 11.38
C ALA A 140 3.62 -0.64 12.78
N ASP A 141 2.51 -0.10 13.24
CA ASP A 141 2.39 0.46 14.57
C ASP A 141 0.99 0.23 15.14
N LEU A 142 0.92 0.23 16.47
CA LEU A 142 -0.32 0.18 17.23
C LEU A 142 -0.44 1.46 18.05
N THR A 143 -1.61 2.06 18.00
CA THR A 143 -1.97 3.27 18.74
C THR A 143 -3.05 2.93 19.76
N PRO A 144 -2.68 2.55 21.00
CA PRO A 144 -3.63 2.27 22.06
C PRO A 144 -4.29 3.56 22.58
N MET A 145 -5.61 3.54 22.75
CA MET A 145 -6.37 4.68 23.30
C MET A 145 -6.32 4.72 24.83
N LEU A 146 -6.27 3.53 25.45
CA LEU A 146 -6.16 3.37 26.90
C LEU A 146 -4.75 2.91 27.26
N LYS A 147 -4.27 3.32 28.44
CA LYS A 147 -3.03 2.75 29.00
C LYS A 147 -3.24 1.25 29.16
N ILE A 148 -2.37 0.44 28.55
CA ILE A 148 -2.38 -1.01 28.70
C ILE A 148 -2.27 -1.32 30.20
N LYS A 149 -3.33 -1.89 30.79
CA LYS A 149 -3.21 -2.52 32.10
C LYS A 149 -2.37 -3.77 31.90
N ARG A 150 -1.12 -3.71 32.35
CA ARG A 150 -0.25 -4.89 32.50
C ARG A 150 -0.67 -5.68 33.72
#